data_AF-A0A844X1X9-F1
#
_entry.id   AF-A0A844X1X9-F1
#
_cell.length_a   1.000
_cell.length_b   1.000
_cell.length_c   1.000
_cell.angle_alpha   90.00
_cell.angle_beta   90.00
_cell.angle_gamma   90.00
#
_symmetry.space_group_name_H-M   'P 1'
#
loop_
_entity.id
_entity.type
_entity.pdbx_description
1 polymer ?
#
loop_
_entity_poly.entity_id
_entity_poly.type
_entity_poly.pdbx_seq_one_letter_code
_entity_poly.pdbx_strand_id
1 'polypeptide(L)' 'MSASLYDLLYGYFESGIAVDDITENEQTIISVMDNIERILNSRARAIKHMPDYGVP' A
#
# COMPACT_ATOMS: atom_id res chain seq x y z
N MET A 1 5.23 8.33 12.69
CA MET A 1 4.78 8.16 11.29
C MET A 1 4.00 6.86 11.30
N SER A 2 2.75 6.88 10.82
CA SER A 2 1.81 5.76 10.91
C SER A 2 1.65 5.06 9.56
N ALA A 3 0.78 4.04 9.50
CA ALA A 3 0.41 3.37 8.25
C ALA A 3 -0.11 4.33 7.16
N SER A 4 -0.10 3.89 5.90
CA SER A 4 -0.65 4.69 4.78
C SER A 4 -2.16 4.92 4.93
N LEU A 5 -2.69 5.95 4.27
CA LEU A 5 -4.12 6.23 4.28
C LEU A 5 -4.95 5.04 3.79
N TYR A 6 -4.46 4.29 2.81
CA TYR A 6 -5.14 3.10 2.30
C TYR A 6 -5.30 2.05 3.41
N ASP A 7 -4.22 1.74 4.12
CA ASP A 7 -4.21 0.72 5.17
C ASP A 7 -5.07 1.15 6.37
N LEU A 8 -5.04 2.43 6.74
CA LEU A 8 -5.89 2.97 7.81
C LEU A 8 -7.39 2.90 7.48
N LEU A 9 -7.77 3.16 6.23
CA LEU A 9 -9.16 3.06 5.79
C LEU A 9 -9.62 1.61 5.61
N TYR A 10 -8.71 0.71 5.23
CA TYR A 10 -8.99 -0.70 5.04
C TYR A 10 -8.96 -1.51 6.35
N GLY A 11 -8.14 -1.09 7.32
CA GLY A 11 -7.94 -1.72 8.63
C GLY A 11 -6.89 -2.84 8.67
N TYR A 12 -6.36 -3.22 7.51
CA TYR A 12 -5.43 -4.35 7.36
C TYR A 12 -4.31 -4.01 6.37
N PHE A 13 -3.16 -4.67 6.52
CA PHE A 13 -2.12 -4.72 5.49
C PHE A 13 -2.46 -5.77 4.43
N GLU A 14 -1.71 -5.79 3.33
CA GLU A 14 -1.90 -6.76 2.23
C GLU A 14 -1.73 -8.22 2.68
N SER A 15 -0.89 -8.42 3.70
CA SER A 15 -0.70 -9.71 4.39
C SER A 15 -1.93 -10.21 5.17
N GLY A 16 -2.95 -9.36 5.39
CA GLY A 16 -4.13 -9.67 6.20
C GLY A 16 -3.95 -9.43 7.71
N ILE A 17 -2.80 -8.91 8.13
CA ILE A 17 -2.56 -8.51 9.53
C ILE A 17 -3.28 -7.19 9.81
N ALA A 18 -3.97 -7.08 10.95
CA ALA A 18 -4.64 -5.83 11.33
C ALA A 18 -3.61 -4.73 11.62
N VAL A 19 -3.90 -3.50 11.22
CA VAL A 19 -2.98 -2.37 11.43
C VAL A 19 -2.66 -2.19 12.91
N ASP A 20 -3.65 -2.38 13.78
CA ASP A 20 -3.52 -2.24 15.24
C ASP A 20 -2.67 -3.33 15.90
N ASP A 21 -2.40 -4.45 15.20
CA ASP A 21 -1.56 -5.55 15.70
C ASP A 21 -0.05 -5.28 15.48
N ILE A 22 0.30 -4.23 14.73
CA ILE A 22 1.67 -3.85 14.40
C ILE A 22 2.07 -2.57 15.15
N THR A 23 3.31 -2.51 15.62
CA THR A 23 3.83 -1.32 16.29
C THR A 23 3.89 -0.13 15.33
N GLU A 24 3.54 1.07 15.80
CA GLU A 24 3.47 2.28 14.96
C GLU A 24 4.78 2.53 14.17
N ASN A 25 5.93 2.22 14.79
CA ASN A 25 7.25 2.36 14.17
C ASN A 25 7.47 1.46 12.95
N GLU A 26 6.77 0.32 12.87
CA GLU A 26 6.89 -0.66 11.78
C GLU A 26 5.81 -0.48 10.71
N GLN A 27 4.66 0.10 11.07
CA GLN A 27 3.53 0.28 10.15
C GLN A 27 3.93 1.03 8.87
N THR A 28 4.78 2.06 8.99
CA THR A 28 5.21 2.86 7.82
C THR A 28 5.97 2.00 6.80
N ILE A 29 6.92 1.17 7.26
CA ILE A 29 7.74 0.37 6.34
C ILE A 29 6.90 -0.72 5.66
N ILE A 30 5.97 -1.34 6.38
CA ILE A 30 5.04 -2.33 5.80
C ILE A 30 4.17 -1.66 4.74
N SER A 31 3.59 -0.50 5.06
CA SER A 31 2.76 0.24 4.10
C SER A 31 3.50 0.59 2.82
N VAL A 32 4.78 1.00 2.93
CA VAL A 32 5.62 1.30 1.76
C VAL A 32 5.85 0.04 0.92
N MET A 33 6.12 -1.10 1.56
CA MET A 33 6.31 -2.38 0.86
C MET A 33 5.05 -2.81 0.09
N ASP A 34 3.88 -2.77 0.74
CA ASP A 34 2.60 -3.11 0.11
C ASP A 34 2.29 -2.18 -1.09
N ASN A 35 2.56 -0.88 -0.93
CA ASN A 35 2.38 0.08 -2.03
C ASN A 35 3.36 -0.18 -3.20
N ILE A 36 4.62 -0.53 -2.92
CA ILE A 36 5.59 -0.88 -3.96
C ILE A 36 5.12 -2.14 -4.71
N GLU A 37 4.67 -3.18 -3.99
CA GLU A 37 4.15 -4.40 -4.61
C GLU A 37 2.96 -4.08 -5.53
N ARG A 38 2.02 -3.25 -5.09
CA ARG A 38 0.87 -2.83 -5.89
C ARG A 38 1.27 -2.05 -7.16
N ILE A 39 2.29 -1.19 -7.07
CA ILE A 39 2.82 -0.46 -8.22
C ILE A 39 3.50 -1.44 -9.19
N LEU A 40 4.34 -2.36 -8.69
CA LEU A 40 5.04 -3.34 -9.52
C LEU A 40 4.09 -4.32 -10.21
N ASN A 41 2.98 -4.67 -9.55
CA ASN A 41 1.94 -5.55 -10.11
C ASN A 41 0.95 -4.83 -11.04
N SER A 42 1.08 -3.52 -11.23
CA SER A 42 0.24 -2.73 -12.13
C SER A 42 1.03 -2.27 -13.36
N ARG A 43 0.40 -2.27 -14.54
CA ARG A 43 0.97 -1.66 -15.76
C ARG A 43 0.59 -0.19 -15.87
N ALA A 44 1.51 0.65 -16.36
CA ALA A 44 1.22 2.01 -16.76
C ALA A 44 0.03 2.05 -17.72
N ARG A 45 -0.84 3.07 -17.54
CA ARG A 45 -2.10 3.25 -18.28
C ARG A 45 -3.16 2.14 -18.08
N ALA A 46 -2.98 1.21 -17.13
CA ALA A 46 -4.03 0.24 -16.79
C ALA A 46 -5.24 0.93 -16.14
N ILE A 47 -5.01 1.98 -15.36
CA ILE A 47 -6.05 2.78 -14.72
C ILE A 47 -6.26 4.06 -15.54
N LYS A 48 -7.44 4.21 -16.16
CA LYS A 48 -7.77 5.35 -17.04
C LYS A 48 -7.50 6.72 -16.41
N HIS A 49 -7.80 6.85 -15.12
CA HIS A 49 -7.67 8.10 -14.37
C HIS A 49 -6.27 8.31 -13.75
N MET A 50 -5.40 7.30 -13.81
CA MET A 50 -4.04 7.35 -13.29
C MET A 50 -3.06 6.81 -14.35
N PRO A 51 -2.85 7.55 -15.45
CA PRO A 51 -2.07 7.05 -16.59
C PRO A 51 -0.61 6.73 -16.23
N ASP A 52 -0.07 7.40 -15.21
CA ASP A 52 1.31 7.26 -14.75
C ASP A 52 1.47 6.26 -13.58
N TYR A 53 0.40 5.59 -13.16
CA TYR A 53 0.46 4.60 -12.10
C TYR A 53 0.84 3.21 -12.63
N GLY A 54 1.77 2.55 -11.94
CA GLY A 54 2.31 1.25 -12.33
C GLY A 54 3.62 1.34 -13.11
N VAL A 55 4.15 0.20 -13.51
CA VAL A 55 5.38 0.08 -14.31
C VAL A 55 5.07 0.00 -15.82
N PRO A 56 5.95 0.51 -16.70
CA PRO A 56 5.74 0.46 -18.15
C PRO A 56 5.44 -0.92 -18.74
#